data_AF-A0A167GPP5-F1
#
_entry.id   AF-A0A167GPP5-F1
#
_cell.length_a   1.000
_cell.length_b   1.000
_cell.length_c   1.000
_cell.angle_alpha   90.00
_cell.angle_beta   90.00
_cell.angle_gamma   90.00
#
_symmetry.space_group_name_H-M   'P 1'
#
loop_
_entity.id
_entity.type
_entity.pdbx_description
1 polymer ?
#
loop_
_entity_poly.entity_id
_entity_poly.type
_entity_poly.pdbx_seq_one_letter_code
_entity_poly.pdbx_strand_id
1 'polypeptide(L)'
;MDNSALAELVQTLGDLRSYHSGTVAALAWLLYDIIVMMDQEIKHIWIGLESLAICINLIQILRVRALFQGNRLVLIPLWFLFFANTAVSVSLSIAVVSTTNLMAAPTFITLDGCLTVVNHAQLMLGPYISSTVYSGVFFLVTLAKLHPYLDAASSKAPLLTVFVRDGTIFFSIIFVVELVSVIWGQVITPIRPSLQDIVNV
;
A
#
# COMPACT_ATOMS: atom_id res chain seq x y z
N MET A 1 -37.88 6.70 14.33
CA MET A 1 -36.59 6.72 13.60
C MET A 1 -35.55 6.66 14.69
N ASP A 2 -34.94 5.50 14.85
CA ASP A 2 -34.11 5.22 16.03
C ASP A 2 -32.74 5.86 15.84
N ASN A 3 -32.35 6.71 16.79
CA ASN A 3 -31.08 7.44 16.75
C ASN A 3 -29.86 6.51 16.65
N SER A 4 -30.02 5.24 17.01
CA SER A 4 -29.01 4.19 16.89
C SER A 4 -28.62 3.88 15.43
N ALA A 5 -29.59 3.75 14.51
CA ALA A 5 -29.31 3.44 13.11
C ALA A 5 -28.62 4.61 12.38
N LEU A 6 -28.94 5.85 12.77
CA LEU A 6 -28.28 7.04 12.23
C LEU A 6 -26.81 7.12 12.71
N ALA A 7 -26.55 6.80 13.97
CA ALA A 7 -25.20 6.77 14.52
C ALA A 7 -24.31 5.73 13.82
N GLU A 8 -24.87 4.56 13.50
CA GLU A 8 -24.18 3.50 12.75
C GLU A 8 -23.77 3.97 11.34
N LEU A 9 -24.69 4.59 10.60
CA LEU A 9 -24.43 5.09 9.25
C LEU A 9 -23.35 6.18 9.22
N VAL A 10 -23.39 7.11 10.19
CA VAL A 10 -22.39 8.17 10.32
C VAL A 10 -21.01 7.60 10.60
N GLN A 11 -20.93 6.53 11.39
CA GLN A 11 -19.67 5.86 11.72
C GLN A 11 -19.09 5.14 10.49
N THR A 12 -19.91 4.42 9.73
CA THR A 12 -19.48 3.76 8.48
C THR A 12 -19.01 4.78 7.43
N LEU A 13 -19.72 5.91 7.29
CA LEU A 13 -19.31 7.01 6.39
C LEU A 13 -17.99 7.66 6.81
N GLY A 14 -17.74 7.79 8.12
CA GLY A 14 -16.47 8.26 8.65
C GLY A 14 -15.30 7.36 8.25
N ASP A 15 -15.48 6.04 8.34
CA ASP A 15 -14.45 5.06 7.99
C ASP A 15 -14.19 5.01 6.47
N LEU A 16 -15.24 5.07 5.67
CA LEU A 16 -15.14 5.19 4.20
C LEU A 16 -14.40 6.47 3.78
N ARG A 17 -14.68 7.61 4.43
CA ARG A 17 -14.02 8.88 4.11
C ARG A 17 -12.52 8.86 4.45
N SER A 18 -12.16 8.23 5.57
CA SER A 18 -10.75 8.08 5.96
C SER A 18 -10.01 7.18 4.98
N TYR A 19 -10.65 6.08 4.54
CA TYR A 19 -10.10 5.19 3.53
C TYR A 19 -9.88 5.92 2.19
N HIS A 20 -10.91 6.62 1.68
CA HIS A 20 -10.82 7.38 0.44
C HIS A 20 -9.74 8.46 0.47
N SER A 21 -9.53 9.14 1.60
CA SER A 21 -8.49 10.18 1.71
C SER A 21 -7.08 9.60 1.58
N GLY A 22 -6.83 8.42 2.17
CA GLY A 22 -5.57 7.70 2.00
C GLY A 22 -5.38 7.22 0.56
N THR A 23 -6.44 6.71 -0.07
CA THR A 23 -6.39 6.29 -1.47
C THR A 23 -6.10 7.46 -2.42
N VAL A 24 -6.70 8.64 -2.19
CA VAL A 24 -6.47 9.84 -3.02
C VAL A 24 -5.04 10.36 -2.86
N ALA A 25 -4.49 10.35 -1.64
CA ALA A 25 -3.09 10.72 -1.41
C ALA A 25 -2.12 9.74 -2.10
N ALA A 26 -2.39 8.44 -2.00
CA ALA A 26 -1.65 7.41 -2.71
C ALA A 26 -1.76 7.61 -4.24
N LEU A 27 -2.96 7.85 -4.77
CA LEU A 27 -3.21 8.12 -6.19
C LEU A 27 -2.47 9.35 -6.70
N ALA A 28 -2.45 10.44 -5.94
CA ALA A 28 -1.73 11.65 -6.31
C ALA A 28 -0.21 11.40 -6.38
N TRP A 29 0.31 10.59 -5.46
CA TRP A 29 1.71 10.17 -5.48
C TRP A 29 2.02 9.25 -6.68
N LEU A 30 1.12 8.33 -6.95
CA LEU A 30 1.20 7.37 -8.04
C LEU A 30 1.15 8.10 -9.40
N LEU A 31 0.27 9.10 -9.53
CA LEU A 31 0.21 10.00 -10.67
C LEU A 31 1.53 10.74 -10.88
N TYR A 32 2.16 11.23 -9.81
CA TYR A 32 3.46 11.86 -9.90
C TYR A 32 4.54 10.90 -10.43
N ASP A 33 4.59 9.67 -9.92
CA ASP A 33 5.59 8.68 -10.34
C ASP A 33 5.34 8.19 -11.80
N ILE A 34 4.06 8.06 -12.21
CA ILE A 34 3.65 7.79 -13.61
C ILE A 34 4.07 8.93 -14.54
N ILE A 35 3.82 10.20 -14.15
CA ILE A 35 4.20 11.36 -14.96
C ILE A 35 5.72 11.39 -15.19
N VAL A 36 6.51 11.02 -14.17
CA VAL A 36 7.97 10.97 -14.27
C VAL A 36 8.46 9.79 -15.14
N MET A 37 7.69 8.70 -15.26
CA MET A 37 8.04 7.50 -16.04
C MET A 37 7.32 7.40 -17.39
N MET A 38 6.46 8.36 -17.71
CA MET A 38 5.55 8.34 -18.86
C MET A 38 6.27 8.12 -20.20
N ASP A 39 7.50 8.62 -20.34
CA ASP A 39 8.34 8.47 -21.53
C ASP A 39 8.71 7.00 -21.83
N GLN A 40 8.76 6.13 -20.81
CA GLN A 40 9.04 4.70 -20.98
C GLN A 40 7.78 3.81 -21.02
N GLU A 41 6.67 4.26 -20.42
CA GLU A 41 5.47 3.44 -20.20
C GLU A 41 4.45 3.45 -21.35
N ILE A 42 4.36 4.54 -22.14
CA ILE A 42 3.37 4.71 -23.23
C ILE A 42 3.45 3.59 -24.29
N LYS A 43 4.62 2.98 -24.48
CA LYS A 43 4.80 1.92 -25.49
C LYS A 43 4.35 0.52 -25.07
N HIS A 44 4.13 0.24 -23.78
CA HIS A 44 3.97 -1.15 -23.33
C HIS A 44 2.85 -1.44 -22.30
N ILE A 45 2.32 -0.46 -21.55
CA ILE A 45 1.63 -0.76 -20.26
C ILE A 45 0.11 -0.49 -20.21
N TRP A 46 -0.49 0.28 -21.11
CA TRP A 46 -1.88 0.76 -20.92
C TRP A 46 -3.00 -0.27 -21.23
N ILE A 47 -2.99 -1.40 -20.51
CA ILE A 47 -4.11 -2.36 -20.42
C ILE A 47 -4.24 -2.81 -18.94
N GLY A 48 -5.10 -2.14 -18.16
CA GLY A 48 -5.60 -2.63 -16.85
C GLY A 48 -5.14 -1.87 -15.59
N LEU A 49 -6.07 -1.65 -14.65
CA LEU A 49 -5.85 -0.97 -13.36
C LEU A 49 -5.14 -1.87 -12.32
N GLU A 50 -5.41 -3.19 -12.35
CA GLU A 50 -4.71 -4.22 -11.58
C GLU A 50 -3.21 -4.30 -11.93
N SER A 51 -2.87 -3.87 -13.14
CA SER A 51 -1.49 -3.81 -13.65
C SER A 51 -0.63 -2.80 -12.88
N LEU A 52 -1.24 -1.79 -12.25
CA LEU A 52 -0.51 -0.69 -11.61
C LEU A 52 0.28 -1.14 -10.37
N ALA A 53 -0.30 -1.98 -9.51
CA ALA A 53 0.40 -2.46 -8.32
C ALA A 53 1.62 -3.31 -8.69
N ILE A 54 1.49 -4.14 -9.73
CA ILE A 54 2.58 -4.94 -10.28
C ILE A 54 3.64 -4.01 -10.88
N CYS A 55 3.24 -3.00 -11.64
CA CYS A 55 4.15 -2.00 -12.21
C CYS A 55 4.96 -1.26 -11.14
N ILE A 56 4.32 -0.82 -10.04
CA ILE A 56 5.00 -0.13 -8.92
C ILE A 56 6.07 -1.04 -8.30
N ASN A 57 5.74 -2.29 -8.04
CA ASN A 57 6.73 -3.22 -7.48
C ASN A 57 7.86 -3.51 -8.51
N LEU A 58 7.54 -3.58 -9.80
CA LEU A 58 8.52 -3.76 -10.88
C LEU A 58 9.48 -2.58 -10.99
N ILE A 59 8.98 -1.34 -10.93
CA ILE A 59 9.83 -0.14 -11.00
C ILE A 59 10.76 -0.05 -9.80
N GLN A 60 10.29 -0.44 -8.61
CA GLN A 60 11.14 -0.52 -7.42
C GLN A 60 12.30 -1.50 -7.62
N ILE A 61 12.05 -2.68 -8.19
CA ILE A 61 13.10 -3.65 -8.54
C ILE A 61 14.07 -3.09 -9.59
N LEU A 62 13.55 -2.43 -10.63
CA LEU A 62 14.39 -1.84 -11.68
C LEU A 62 15.33 -0.77 -11.11
N ARG A 63 14.84 0.09 -10.21
CA ARG A 63 15.64 1.09 -9.51
C ARG A 63 16.73 0.44 -8.64
N VAL A 64 16.42 -0.62 -7.90
CA VAL A 64 17.44 -1.36 -7.12
C VAL A 64 18.46 -2.04 -8.03
N ARG A 65 18.03 -2.60 -9.16
CA ARG A 65 18.93 -3.20 -10.15
C ARG A 65 19.92 -2.18 -10.71
N ALA A 66 19.46 -0.96 -11.00
CA ALA A 66 20.32 0.14 -11.43
C ALA A 66 21.33 0.53 -10.34
N LEU A 67 20.89 0.62 -9.07
CA LEU A 67 21.74 0.96 -7.93
C LEU A 67 22.81 -0.11 -7.61
N PHE A 68 22.50 -1.38 -7.87
CA PHE A 68 23.42 -2.50 -7.62
C PHE A 68 24.30 -2.87 -8.80
N GLN A 69 24.29 -2.08 -9.89
CA GLN A 69 25.09 -2.30 -11.10
C GLN A 69 25.04 -3.78 -11.58
N GLY A 70 23.90 -4.44 -11.37
CA GLY A 70 23.69 -5.83 -11.75
C GLY A 70 24.36 -6.91 -10.89
N ASN A 71 24.82 -6.62 -9.66
CA ASN A 71 25.32 -7.68 -8.77
C ASN A 71 24.22 -8.71 -8.46
N ARG A 72 24.34 -9.90 -9.09
CA ARG A 72 23.29 -10.93 -9.06
C ARG A 72 23.02 -11.48 -7.66
N LEU A 73 24.01 -11.42 -6.77
CA LEU A 73 23.89 -11.97 -5.42
C LEU A 73 22.83 -11.24 -4.58
N VAL A 74 22.69 -9.92 -4.77
CA VAL A 74 21.64 -9.13 -4.10
C VAL A 74 20.32 -9.21 -4.86
N LEU A 75 20.37 -9.37 -6.18
CA LEU A 75 19.19 -9.33 -7.03
C LEU A 75 18.35 -10.63 -6.96
N ILE A 76 18.98 -11.79 -6.82
CA ILE A 76 18.29 -13.09 -6.71
C ILE A 76 17.32 -13.14 -5.50
N PRO A 77 17.74 -12.87 -4.26
CA PRO A 77 16.83 -12.90 -3.10
C PRO A 77 15.73 -11.85 -3.22
N LEU A 78 16.02 -10.71 -3.86
CA LEU A 78 15.05 -9.64 -4.07
C LEU A 78 13.92 -10.05 -5.03
N TRP A 79 14.27 -10.76 -6.12
CA TRP A 79 13.27 -11.36 -7.02
C TRP A 79 12.44 -12.42 -6.32
N PHE A 80 13.07 -13.27 -5.51
CA PHE A 80 12.35 -14.26 -4.72
C PHE A 80 11.33 -13.60 -3.78
N LEU A 81 11.75 -12.53 -3.08
CA LEU A 81 10.87 -11.75 -2.21
C LEU A 81 9.68 -11.13 -2.98
N PHE A 82 9.91 -10.64 -4.20
CA PHE A 82 8.87 -10.08 -5.06
C PHE A 82 7.82 -11.11 -5.46
N PHE A 83 8.26 -12.28 -5.94
CA PHE A 83 7.33 -13.35 -6.31
C PHE A 83 6.56 -13.87 -5.09
N ALA A 84 7.23 -14.00 -3.94
CA ALA A 84 6.58 -14.38 -2.69
C ALA A 84 5.50 -13.35 -2.26
N ASN A 85 5.84 -12.06 -2.24
CA ASN A 85 4.90 -11.00 -1.88
C ASN A 85 3.69 -10.94 -2.82
N THR A 86 3.93 -11.08 -4.13
CA THR A 86 2.88 -11.10 -5.15
C THR A 86 1.97 -12.33 -4.99
N ALA A 87 2.56 -13.52 -4.77
CA ALA A 87 1.80 -14.75 -4.58
C ALA A 87 0.92 -14.69 -3.31
N VAL A 88 1.44 -14.15 -2.21
CA VAL A 88 0.68 -13.96 -0.97
C VAL A 88 -0.46 -12.97 -1.18
N SER A 89 -0.18 -11.82 -1.81
CA SER A 89 -1.19 -10.78 -2.06
C SER A 89 -2.32 -11.29 -2.95
N VAL A 90 -2.00 -11.99 -4.06
CA VAL A 90 -2.99 -12.58 -4.97
C VAL A 90 -3.80 -13.67 -4.26
N SER A 91 -3.13 -14.55 -3.50
CA SER A 91 -3.81 -15.62 -2.76
C SER A 91 -4.81 -15.06 -1.74
N LEU A 92 -4.44 -14.00 -1.02
CA LEU A 92 -5.34 -13.34 -0.07
C LEU A 92 -6.50 -12.63 -0.77
N SER A 93 -6.24 -11.92 -1.86
CA SER A 93 -7.31 -11.27 -2.63
C SER A 93 -8.34 -12.28 -3.14
N ILE A 94 -7.89 -13.43 -3.63
CA ILE A 94 -8.79 -14.53 -4.05
C ILE A 94 -9.60 -15.06 -2.86
N ALA A 95 -8.95 -15.27 -1.70
CA ALA A 95 -9.62 -15.75 -0.50
C ALA A 95 -10.67 -14.75 0.05
N VAL A 96 -10.39 -13.45 -0.07
CA VAL A 96 -11.35 -12.40 0.29
C VAL A 96 -12.57 -12.46 -0.63
N VAL A 97 -12.35 -12.47 -1.95
CA VAL A 97 -13.44 -12.51 -2.93
C VAL A 97 -14.29 -13.78 -2.79
N SER A 98 -13.68 -14.91 -2.44
CA SER A 98 -14.43 -16.17 -2.25
C SER A 98 -15.23 -16.22 -0.95
N THR A 99 -14.90 -15.40 0.05
CA THR A 99 -15.55 -15.38 1.37
C THR A 99 -16.52 -14.21 1.56
N THR A 100 -16.56 -13.26 0.62
CA THR A 100 -17.51 -12.13 0.66
C THR A 100 -18.92 -12.57 0.29
N ASN A 101 -19.88 -12.32 1.19
CA ASN A 101 -21.31 -12.47 0.89
C ASN A 101 -21.89 -11.12 0.44
N LEU A 102 -22.72 -11.16 -0.59
CA LEU A 102 -23.44 -10.00 -1.10
C LEU A 102 -24.73 -9.82 -0.30
N MET A 103 -24.88 -8.69 0.39
CA MET A 103 -26.17 -8.29 0.96
C MET A 103 -26.79 -7.19 0.09
N ALA A 104 -28.07 -7.34 -0.21
CA ALA A 104 -28.83 -6.32 -0.93
C ALA A 104 -28.93 -5.05 -0.07
N ALA A 105 -28.74 -3.89 -0.70
CA ALA A 105 -28.87 -2.60 -0.02
C ALA A 105 -30.30 -2.44 0.53
N PRO A 106 -30.46 -1.89 1.75
CA PRO A 106 -31.79 -1.71 2.32
C PRO A 106 -32.57 -0.63 1.56
N THR A 107 -33.88 -0.83 1.43
CA THR A 107 -34.79 -0.07 0.54
C THR A 107 -34.92 1.43 0.83
N PHE A 108 -34.37 1.92 1.94
CA PHE A 108 -34.42 3.33 2.32
C PHE A 108 -33.25 4.17 1.75
N ILE A 109 -32.24 3.54 1.14
CA ILE A 109 -31.12 4.23 0.52
C ILE A 109 -31.15 4.00 -0.99
N THR A 110 -31.30 5.07 -1.77
CA THR A 110 -31.20 5.03 -3.24
C THR A 110 -29.74 4.99 -3.72
N LEU A 111 -28.93 4.11 -3.13
CA LEU A 111 -27.60 3.78 -3.65
C LEU A 111 -27.75 2.49 -4.46
N ASP A 112 -27.64 2.59 -5.78
CA ASP A 112 -27.46 1.40 -6.62
C ASP A 112 -26.07 0.80 -6.32
N GLY A 113 -26.04 -0.29 -5.56
CA GLY A 113 -24.83 -1.00 -5.21
C GLY A 113 -25.06 -2.15 -4.24
N CYS A 114 -24.22 -3.17 -4.29
CA CYS A 114 -24.19 -4.24 -3.28
C CYS A 114 -23.29 -3.83 -2.13
N LEU A 115 -23.75 -3.97 -0.88
CA LEU A 115 -22.87 -3.91 0.28
C LEU A 115 -22.20 -5.28 0.46
N THR A 116 -20.87 -5.29 0.44
CA THR A 116 -20.08 -6.47 0.77
C THR A 116 -19.86 -6.49 2.28
N VAL A 117 -20.39 -7.52 2.94
CA VAL A 117 -20.09 -7.78 4.35
C VAL A 117 -18.93 -8.77 4.40
N VAL A 118 -17.79 -8.28 4.88
CA VAL A 118 -16.57 -9.09 5.01
C VAL A 118 -16.58 -9.73 6.39
N ASN A 119 -16.81 -11.05 6.46
CA ASN A 119 -16.86 -11.80 7.72
C ASN A 119 -15.52 -11.82 8.47
N HIS A 120 -14.41 -11.58 7.78
CA HIS A 120 -13.07 -11.54 8.37
C HIS A 120 -12.32 -10.28 7.94
N ALA A 121 -12.53 -9.19 8.68
CA ALA A 121 -11.79 -7.94 8.47
C ALA A 121 -10.26 -8.12 8.53
N GLN A 122 -9.77 -9.12 9.27
CA GLN A 122 -8.34 -9.45 9.33
C GLN A 122 -7.78 -9.95 7.99
N LEU A 123 -8.59 -10.56 7.11
CA LEU A 123 -8.13 -11.00 5.78
C LEU A 123 -7.81 -9.81 4.86
N MET A 124 -8.47 -8.66 5.04
CA MET A 124 -8.17 -7.45 4.29
C MET A 124 -6.82 -6.84 4.67
N LEU A 125 -6.26 -7.22 5.81
CA LEU A 125 -5.07 -6.61 6.39
C LEU A 125 -3.77 -7.29 5.98
N GLY A 126 -3.83 -8.58 5.67
CA GLY A 126 -2.67 -9.34 5.23
C GLY A 126 -1.93 -8.75 4.02
N PRO A 127 -2.61 -8.26 2.95
CA PRO A 127 -1.92 -7.66 1.81
C PRO A 127 -1.13 -6.40 2.19
N TYR A 128 -1.66 -5.58 3.11
CA TYR A 128 -0.98 -4.37 3.59
C TYR A 128 0.26 -4.69 4.41
N ILE A 129 0.18 -5.68 5.30
CA ILE A 129 1.34 -6.13 6.09
C ILE A 129 2.42 -6.67 5.16
N SER A 130 2.04 -7.52 4.20
CA SER A 130 2.96 -8.09 3.22
C SER A 130 3.65 -6.99 2.40
N SER A 131 2.89 -6.01 1.89
CA SER A 131 3.43 -4.85 1.15
C SER A 131 4.40 -4.04 2.00
N THR A 132 4.04 -3.75 3.25
CA THR A 132 4.86 -2.94 4.16
C THR A 132 6.19 -3.63 4.50
N VAL A 133 6.15 -4.95 4.74
CA VAL A 133 7.37 -5.74 4.97
C VAL A 133 8.26 -5.72 3.74
N TYR A 134 7.68 -5.92 2.55
CA TYR A 134 8.39 -5.87 1.28
C TYR A 134 9.08 -4.51 1.08
N SER A 135 8.32 -3.42 1.17
CA SER A 135 8.78 -2.03 1.07
C SER A 135 9.87 -1.71 2.10
N GLY A 136 9.72 -2.19 3.34
CA GLY A 136 10.71 -2.05 4.40
C GLY A 136 12.04 -2.74 4.08
N VAL A 137 12.01 -3.96 3.52
CA VAL A 137 13.25 -4.65 3.10
C VAL A 137 13.98 -3.87 2.01
N PHE A 138 13.24 -3.36 1.02
CA PHE A 138 13.82 -2.53 -0.05
C PHE A 138 14.45 -1.25 0.49
N PHE A 139 13.75 -0.58 1.41
CA PHE A 139 14.26 0.60 2.09
C PHE A 139 15.54 0.30 2.86
N LEU A 140 15.57 -0.77 3.66
CA LEU A 140 16.74 -1.17 4.45
C LEU A 140 17.93 -1.55 3.58
N VAL A 141 17.73 -2.30 2.49
CA VAL A 141 18.80 -2.66 1.54
C VAL A 141 19.38 -1.41 0.88
N THR A 142 18.52 -0.47 0.51
CA THR A 142 18.94 0.80 -0.09
C THR A 142 19.70 1.66 0.92
N LEU A 143 19.24 1.72 2.17
CA LEU A 143 19.89 2.46 3.26
C LEU A 143 21.24 1.85 3.65
N ALA A 144 21.33 0.52 3.72
CA ALA A 144 22.56 -0.19 4.05
C ALA A 144 23.67 0.11 3.03
N LYS A 145 23.32 0.26 1.76
CA LYS A 145 24.26 0.63 0.71
C LYS A 145 24.69 2.10 0.80
N LEU A 146 23.84 2.95 1.36
CA LEU A 146 24.10 4.36 1.54
C LEU A 146 24.98 4.66 2.76
N HIS A 147 24.91 3.83 3.80
CA HIS A 147 25.69 3.96 5.03
C HIS A 147 27.19 4.27 4.81
N PRO A 148 27.96 3.53 3.98
CA PRO A 148 29.38 3.84 3.78
C PRO A 148 29.62 5.21 3.10
N TYR A 149 28.65 5.72 2.34
CA TYR A 149 28.73 7.06 1.76
C TYR A 149 28.40 8.15 2.78
N LEU A 150 27.59 7.84 3.80
CA LEU A 150 27.34 8.76 4.93
C LEU A 150 28.62 8.98 5.73
N ASP A 151 29.33 7.91 6.04
CA ASP A 151 30.57 7.96 6.82
C ASP A 151 31.72 8.67 6.06
N ALA A 152 31.72 8.58 4.72
CA ALA A 152 32.73 9.22 3.87
C ALA A 152 32.42 10.69 3.49
N ALA A 153 31.24 11.23 3.84
CA ALA A 153 30.75 12.52 3.34
C ALA A 153 31.45 13.77 3.91
N SER A 154 32.56 13.63 4.62
CA SER A 154 33.25 14.71 5.34
C SER A 154 34.02 15.72 4.47
N SER A 155 33.83 15.83 3.15
CA SER A 155 34.61 16.85 2.40
C SER A 155 33.93 17.67 1.30
N LYS A 156 33.26 17.12 0.26
CA LYS A 156 32.95 17.97 -0.92
C LYS A 156 31.65 17.73 -1.71
N ALA A 157 30.75 16.83 -1.30
CA ALA A 157 29.51 16.59 -2.05
C ALA A 157 28.25 16.68 -1.17
N PRO A 158 27.20 17.42 -1.58
CA PRO A 158 25.96 17.51 -0.83
C PRO A 158 25.21 16.17 -0.89
N LEU A 159 25.19 15.49 0.25
CA LEU A 159 24.53 14.19 0.50
C LEU A 159 23.07 14.15 -0.03
N LEU A 160 22.36 15.26 0.11
CA LEU A 160 20.98 15.43 -0.38
C LEU A 160 20.85 15.21 -1.90
N THR A 161 21.85 15.63 -2.69
CA THR A 161 21.80 15.45 -4.15
C THR A 161 21.94 14.00 -4.56
N VAL A 162 22.71 13.20 -3.81
CA VAL A 162 22.82 11.75 -4.02
C VAL A 162 21.52 11.06 -3.63
N PHE A 163 20.93 11.45 -2.49
CA PHE A 163 19.65 10.92 -2.01
C PHE A 163 18.47 11.17 -2.98
N VAL A 164 18.38 12.40 -3.50
CA VAL A 164 17.33 12.81 -4.44
C VAL A 164 17.56 12.17 -5.80
N ARG A 165 18.81 12.06 -6.24
CA ARG A 165 19.16 11.44 -7.52
C ARG A 165 18.94 9.93 -7.53
N ASP A 166 19.22 9.24 -6.43
CA ASP A 166 19.11 7.79 -6.34
C ASP A 166 17.69 7.32 -5.96
N GLY A 167 16.78 8.27 -5.68
CA GLY A 167 15.37 8.00 -5.41
C GLY A 167 15.08 7.37 -4.06
N THR A 168 16.06 7.30 -3.14
CA THR A 168 15.90 6.76 -1.78
C THR A 168 14.85 7.52 -0.97
N ILE A 169 14.69 8.82 -1.24
CA ILE A 169 13.65 9.64 -0.60
C ILE A 169 12.24 9.12 -0.91
N PHE A 170 12.00 8.61 -2.12
CA PHE A 170 10.71 8.06 -2.51
C PHE A 170 10.41 6.77 -1.76
N PHE A 171 11.39 5.85 -1.66
CA PHE A 171 11.24 4.63 -0.86
C PHE A 171 10.96 4.93 0.61
N SER A 172 11.65 5.92 1.17
CA SER A 172 11.44 6.34 2.55
C SER A 172 10.02 6.85 2.77
N ILE A 173 9.52 7.69 1.87
CA ILE A 173 8.18 8.25 2.06
C ILE A 173 7.09 7.21 1.82
N ILE A 174 7.21 6.37 0.79
CA ILE A 174 6.28 5.26 0.54
C ILE A 174 6.22 4.36 1.77
N PHE A 175 7.37 3.97 2.32
CA PHE A 175 7.44 3.17 3.55
C PHE A 175 6.76 3.87 4.74
N VAL A 176 6.98 5.18 4.94
CA VAL A 176 6.33 5.93 6.02
C VAL A 176 4.81 5.98 5.83
N VAL A 177 4.32 6.21 4.60
CA VAL A 177 2.88 6.25 4.30
C VAL A 177 2.24 4.88 4.52
N GLU A 178 2.87 3.80 4.07
CA GLU A 178 2.39 2.43 4.30
C GLU A 178 2.42 2.09 5.79
N LEU A 179 3.49 2.43 6.51
CA LEU A 179 3.61 2.20 7.95
C LEU A 179 2.53 2.96 8.72
N VAL A 180 2.28 4.23 8.41
CA VAL A 180 1.20 5.01 9.03
C VAL A 180 -0.16 4.40 8.72
N SER A 181 -0.37 3.93 7.49
CA SER A 181 -1.62 3.27 7.08
C SER A 181 -1.85 1.96 7.84
N VAL A 182 -0.81 1.15 8.03
CA VAL A 182 -0.89 -0.09 8.82
C VAL A 182 -1.12 0.22 10.29
N ILE A 183 -0.38 1.18 10.88
CA ILE A 183 -0.57 1.59 12.27
C ILE A 183 -1.99 2.10 12.48
N TRP A 184 -2.51 2.93 11.59
CA TRP A 184 -3.89 3.42 11.66
C TRP A 184 -4.89 2.26 11.59
N GLY A 185 -4.72 1.35 10.62
CA GLY A 185 -5.58 0.19 10.43
C GLY A 185 -5.42 -0.94 11.46
N GLN A 186 -4.39 -0.91 12.30
CA GLN A 186 -4.14 -1.92 13.34
C GLN A 186 -4.35 -1.42 14.76
N VAL A 187 -4.07 -0.15 15.01
CA VAL A 187 -4.15 0.42 16.36
C VAL A 187 -5.47 1.13 16.56
N ILE A 188 -5.96 1.88 15.58
CA ILE A 188 -7.09 2.80 15.79
C ILE A 188 -8.43 2.10 15.53
N THR A 189 -8.50 1.24 14.53
CA THR A 189 -9.70 0.48 14.16
C THR A 189 -10.17 -0.51 15.24
N PRO A 190 -9.33 -1.37 15.85
CA PRO A 190 -9.80 -2.29 16.89
C PRO A 190 -10.05 -1.63 18.24
N ILE A 191 -9.56 -0.40 18.47
CA ILE A 191 -9.89 0.39 19.67
C ILE A 191 -11.30 0.98 19.57
N ARG A 192 -11.91 1.07 18.38
CA ARG A 192 -13.34 1.36 18.30
C ARG A 192 -14.11 0.13 18.76
N PRO A 193 -14.91 0.21 19.84
CA PRO A 193 -15.77 -0.90 20.21
C PRO A 193 -16.65 -1.24 19.01
N SER A 194 -16.69 -2.53 18.65
CA SER A 194 -17.69 -3.06 17.74
C SER A 194 -19.05 -2.62 18.25
N LEU A 195 -19.80 -1.83 17.47
CA LEU A 195 -21.14 -1.39 17.84
C LEU A 195 -22.06 -2.58 18.15
N GLN A 196 -21.74 -3.78 17.64
CA GLN A 196 -22.36 -5.06 17.99
C GLN A 196 -22.33 -5.38 19.49
N ASP A 197 -21.30 -4.95 20.23
CA ASP A 197 -21.22 -5.14 21.69
C ASP A 197 -22.07 -4.11 22.46
N ILE A 198 -22.40 -2.98 21.83
CA ILE A 198 -23.24 -1.93 22.42
C ILE A 198 -24.72 -2.19 22.13
N VAL A 199 -25.06 -2.85 21.01
CA VAL A 199 -26.45 -3.20 20.65
C VAL A 199 -26.95 -4.45 21.39
N ASN A 200 -26.06 -5.29 21.91
CA ASN A 200 -26.40 -6.48 22.68
C ASN A 200 -26.51 -6.26 24.21
N VAL A 201 -26.54 -5.00 24.67
CA VAL A 201 -26.80 -4.59 26.07
C VAL A 201 -28.01 -3.66 26.12
#